data_AF-A0A317YM91-F1
#
_entry.id   AF-A0A317YM91-F1
#
_cell.length_a   1.000
_cell.length_b   1.000
_cell.length_c   1.000
_cell.angle_alpha   90.00
_cell.angle_beta   90.00
_cell.angle_gamma   90.00
#
_symmetry.space_group_name_H-M   'P 1'
#
loop_
_entity.id
_entity.type
_entity.pdbx_description
1 polymer ?
#
loop_
_entity_poly.entity_id
_entity_poly.type
_entity_poly.pdbx_seq_one_letter_code
_entity_poly.pdbx_strand_id
1 'polypeptide(L)' 'MPKSILDIKNSIDCHVGNRIVLKANGGRKKTIKRSGILKETYPSVFIVELDQDKHNFERVSYTY' A
#
# COMPACT_ATOMS: atom_id res chain seq x y z
N MET A 1 -13.30 3.68 10.77
CA MET A 1 -11.94 4.16 11.12
C MET A 1 -11.28 3.10 11.98
N PRO A 2 -10.12 2.56 11.60
CA PRO A 2 -9.36 1.66 12.47
C PRO A 2 -9.04 2.38 13.78
N LYS A 3 -9.13 1.68 14.92
CA LYS A 3 -8.96 2.27 16.27
C LYS A 3 -7.55 2.07 16.81
N SER A 4 -6.79 1.15 16.22
CA SER A 4 -5.39 0.84 16.56
C SER A 4 -4.57 0.47 15.30
N ILE A 5 -3.25 0.50 15.42
CA ILE A 5 -2.34 0.03 14.36
C ILE A 5 -2.53 -1.46 14.05
N LEU A 6 -2.95 -2.25 15.06
CA LEU A 6 -3.27 -3.66 14.89
C LEU A 6 -4.51 -3.85 14.00
N ASP A 7 -5.50 -2.98 14.12
CA ASP A 7 -6.69 -3.02 13.24
C ASP A 7 -6.31 -2.70 11.78
N ILE A 8 -5.39 -1.76 11.58
CA ILE A 8 -4.87 -1.43 10.24
C ILE A 8 -4.14 -2.66 9.68
N LYS A 9 -3.25 -3.26 10.47
CA LYS A 9 -2.52 -4.46 10.07
C LYS A 9 -3.46 -5.60 9.69
N ASN A 10 -4.42 -5.93 10.56
CA ASN A 10 -5.38 -7.00 10.30
C ASN A 10 -6.21 -6.73 9.04
N SER A 11 -6.62 -5.48 8.82
CA SER A 11 -7.33 -5.11 7.59
C SER A 11 -6.46 -5.31 6.36
N ILE A 12 -5.17 -4.96 6.42
CA ILE A 12 -4.25 -5.10 5.28
C ILE A 12 -3.92 -6.58 5.03
N ASP A 13 -3.69 -7.37 6.08
CA ASP A 13 -3.38 -8.80 5.97
C ASP A 13 -4.49 -9.57 5.23
N CYS A 14 -5.77 -9.22 5.43
CA CYS A 14 -6.91 -9.80 4.71
C CYS A 14 -6.91 -9.51 3.20
N HIS A 15 -6.05 -8.62 2.71
CA HIS A 15 -5.98 -8.22 1.32
C HIS A 15 -4.71 -8.69 0.59
N VAL A 16 -3.86 -9.50 1.22
CA VAL A 16 -2.67 -10.06 0.55
C VAL A 16 -3.09 -10.83 -0.71
N GLY A 17 -2.39 -10.58 -1.82
CA GLY A 17 -2.70 -11.11 -3.15
C GLY A 17 -3.74 -10.30 -3.94
N ASN A 18 -4.45 -9.37 -3.30
CA ASN A 18 -5.46 -8.56 -3.98
C ASN A 18 -4.88 -7.30 -4.61
N ARG A 19 -5.56 -6.84 -5.67
CA ARG A 19 -5.27 -5.55 -6.31
C ARG A 19 -5.75 -4.40 -5.44
N ILE A 20 -4.85 -3.46 -5.16
CA ILE A 20 -5.11 -2.30 -4.31
C ILE A 20 -4.77 -1.00 -5.06
N VAL A 21 -5.34 0.10 -4.56
CA VAL A 21 -5.05 1.46 -5.02
C VAL A 21 -4.44 2.25 -3.88
N LEU A 22 -3.19 2.65 -4.06
CA LEU A 22 -2.48 3.52 -3.14
C LEU A 22 -2.80 4.98 -3.48
N LYS A 23 -3.25 5.74 -2.47
CA LYS A 23 -3.44 7.19 -2.57
C LYS A 23 -2.56 7.86 -1.51
N ALA A 24 -1.54 8.58 -1.95
CA ALA A 24 -0.64 9.32 -1.07
C ALA A 24 -0.72 10.82 -1.36
N ASN A 25 -0.72 11.64 -0.30
CA ASN A 25 -0.67 13.09 -0.42
C ASN A 25 0.80 13.50 -0.56
N GLY A 26 1.23 13.80 -1.79
CA GLY A 26 2.60 14.22 -2.12
C GLY A 26 2.83 15.73 -1.98
N GLY A 27 1.88 16.48 -1.44
CA GLY A 27 2.00 17.92 -1.19
C GLY A 27 0.65 18.64 -1.22
N ARG A 28 0.68 19.98 -1.05
CA ARG A 28 -0.51 20.84 -0.90
C ARG A 28 -1.53 20.76 -2.05
N LYS A 29 -1.11 20.31 -3.24
CA LYS A 29 -1.98 20.14 -4.43
C LYS A 29 -1.67 18.87 -5.24
N LYS A 30 -0.92 17.92 -4.66
CA LYS A 30 -0.47 16.72 -5.40
C LYS A 30 -0.90 15.47 -4.67
N THR A 31 -1.83 14.73 -5.26
CA THR A 31 -2.18 13.37 -4.83
C THR A 31 -1.56 12.39 -5.82
N ILE A 32 -0.75 11.49 -5.30
CA ILE A 32 -0.20 10.38 -6.05
C ILE A 32 -1.20 9.23 -5.95
N LYS A 33 -1.65 8.72 -7.08
CA LYS A 33 -2.46 7.49 -7.17
C LYS A 33 -1.66 6.43 -7.91
N ARG A 34 -1.49 5.26 -7.29
CA ARG A 34 -0.84 4.09 -7.90
C ARG A 34 -1.70 2.86 -7.70
N SER A 35 -1.56 1.88 -8.58
CA SER A 35 -2.19 0.57 -8.45
C SER A 35 -1.14 -0.53 -8.47
N GLY A 36 -1.48 -1.64 -7.83
CA GLY A 36 -0.59 -2.78 -7.69
C GLY A 36 -1.24 -3.92 -6.91
N ILE A 37 -0.48 -4.97 -6.67
CA ILE A 37 -0.87 -6.12 -5.84
C ILE A 37 -0.24 -5.97 -4.47
N LEU A 38 -1.03 -6.14 -3.40
CA LEU A 38 -0.49 -6.25 -2.05
C LEU A 38 0.24 -7.60 -1.95
N LYS A 39 1.57 -7.58 -1.87
CA LYS A 39 2.38 -8.80 -2.03
C LYS A 39 2.59 -9.51 -0.69
N GLU A 40 3.07 -8.76 0.30
CA GLU A 40 3.50 -9.29 1.59
C GLU A 40 3.23 -8.28 2.71
N THR A 41 3.04 -8.80 3.92
CA THR A 41 2.92 -8.01 5.14
C THR A 41 3.89 -8.53 6.21
N TYR A 42 4.40 -7.62 7.03
CA TYR A 42 5.39 -7.85 8.08
C TYR A 42 4.93 -7.15 9.36
N PRO A 43 5.54 -7.37 10.54
CA PRO A 43 5.08 -6.72 11.78
C PRO A 43 4.93 -5.20 11.72
N SER A 44 5.76 -4.50 10.94
CA SER A 44 5.79 -3.02 10.89
C SER A 44 5.59 -2.41 9.51
N VAL A 45 5.59 -3.22 8.44
CA VAL A 45 5.51 -2.73 7.06
C VAL A 45 4.73 -3.69 6.17
N PHE A 46 4.21 -3.19 5.06
CA PHE A 46 3.64 -3.99 3.98
C PHE A 46 4.26 -3.60 2.64
N ILE A 47 4.33 -4.58 1.73
CA ILE A 47 4.96 -4.46 0.41
C ILE A 47 3.90 -4.54 -0.68
N VAL A 48 3.96 -3.61 -1.62
CA VAL A 48 3.09 -3.56 -2.80
C VAL A 48 3.93 -3.67 -4.06
N GLU A 49 3.56 -4.60 -4.92
CA GLU A 49 4.12 -4.74 -6.26
C GLU A 49 3.31 -3.85 -7.21
N LEU A 50 3.96 -2.86 -7.84
CA LEU A 50 3.30 -1.85 -8.65
C LEU A 50 3.16 -2.31 -10.10
N ASP A 51 2.13 -1.82 -10.79
CA ASP A 51 2.01 -2.06 -12.23
C ASP A 51 3.16 -1.33 -12.97
N GLN A 52 4.02 -2.09 -13.66
CA GLN A 52 5.23 -1.58 -14.31
C GLN A 52 4.94 -0.61 -15.47
N ASP A 53 3.75 -0.70 -16.09
CA ASP A 53 3.33 0.16 -17.20
C ASP A 53 3.25 1.66 -16.84
N LYS A 54 3.29 2.01 -15.55
CA LYS A 54 3.11 3.40 -15.08
C LYS A 54 4.24 3.94 -14.22
N HIS A 55 5.18 3.10 -13.75
CA HIS A 55 6.17 3.50 -12.75
C HIS A 55 7.52 2.78 -12.94
N ASN A 56 8.63 3.51 -12.73
CA ASN A 56 10.02 3.01 -12.90
C ASN A 56 10.51 2.08 -11.77
N PHE A 57 9.64 1.69 -10.84
CA PHE A 57 9.97 0.87 -9.67
C PHE A 57 8.95 -0.24 -9.53
N GLU A 58 9.44 -1.47 -9.33
CA GLU A 58 8.62 -2.68 -9.27
C GLU A 58 7.90 -2.85 -7.93
N ARG A 59 8.49 -2.39 -6.81
CA ARG A 59 7.93 -2.54 -5.46
C ARG A 59 8.08 -1.30 -4.60
N VAL A 60 7.14 -1.12 -3.67
CA VAL A 60 7.16 -0.09 -2.63
C VAL A 60 6.76 -0.68 -1.29
N SER A 61 7.30 -0.13 -0.21
CA SER A 61 6.94 -0.48 1.16
C SER A 61 6.36 0.71 1.93
N TYR A 62 5.38 0.45 2.79
CA TYR A 62 4.81 1.45 3.71
C TYR A 62 4.68 0.85 5.11
N THR A 63 4.75 1.71 6.12
CA THR A 63 4.37 1.35 7.49
C THR A 63 2.84 1.41 7.64
N TYR A 64 2.31 0.70 8.64
CA TYR A 64 0.89 0.75 9.00
C TYR A 64 0.43 2.12 9.48
#